data_AF-A0A7C7SVF4-F1
#
_entry.id   AF-A0A7C7SVF4-F1
#
_cell.length_a   1.000
_cell.length_b   1.000
_cell.length_c   1.000
_cell.angle_alpha   90.00
_cell.angle_beta   90.00
_cell.angle_gamma   90.00
#
_symmetry.space_group_name_H-M   'P 1'
#
loop_
_entity.id
_entity.type
_entity.pdbx_description
1 polymer ?
#
loop_
_entity_poly.entity_id
_entity_poly.type
_entity_poly.pdbx_seq_one_letter_code
_entity_poly.pdbx_strand_id
1 'polypeptide(L)'
;MTQTETFQDRVATAKTCSASLHLSIPTLVDKADNAVNSAYAGWPDRMAIVDLDGKIAYYGEKGPGGFKPKEVEKWLQEFRGDRSDD
;
A
#
# COMPACT_ATOMS: atom_id res chain seq x y z
N MET A 1 -12.49 17.61 -0.57
CA MET A 1 -13.12 16.27 -0.65
C MET A 1 -13.75 16.00 0.70
N THR A 2 -15.00 15.54 0.71
CA THR A 2 -15.67 15.08 1.93
C THR A 2 -15.11 13.73 2.35
N GLN A 3 -14.99 13.51 3.65
CA GLN A 3 -14.62 12.22 4.23
C GLN A 3 -15.66 11.15 3.83
N THR A 4 -15.22 9.90 3.66
CA THR A 4 -16.13 8.76 3.44
C THR A 4 -16.59 8.20 4.79
N GLU A 5 -17.91 8.19 4.99
CA GLU A 5 -18.54 7.80 6.26
C GLU A 5 -18.92 6.31 6.29
N THR A 6 -19.14 5.70 5.13
CA THR A 6 -19.50 4.27 5.01
C THR A 6 -18.48 3.46 4.23
N PHE A 7 -18.50 2.14 4.38
CA PHE A 7 -17.67 1.24 3.58
C PHE A 7 -18.04 1.29 2.08
N GLN A 8 -19.31 1.46 1.77
CA GLN A 8 -19.82 1.60 0.41
C GLN A 8 -19.27 2.86 -0.27
N ASP A 9 -19.23 3.98 0.44
CA ASP A 9 -18.63 5.21 -0.07
C ASP A 9 -17.13 5.03 -0.33
N ARG A 10 -16.42 4.35 0.57
CA ARG A 10 -14.98 4.01 0.40
C ARG A 10 -14.76 3.16 -0.84
N VAL A 11 -15.60 2.15 -1.08
CA VAL A 11 -15.53 1.31 -2.26
C VAL A 11 -15.82 2.11 -3.53
N ALA A 12 -16.80 3.00 -3.51
CA ALA A 12 -17.11 3.87 -4.65
C ALA A 12 -15.92 4.77 -5.01
N THR A 13 -15.32 5.44 -4.01
CA THR A 13 -14.13 6.27 -4.21
C THR A 13 -12.93 5.46 -4.70
N ALA A 14 -12.67 4.28 -4.12
CA ALA A 14 -11.57 3.41 -4.54
C ALA A 14 -11.73 2.92 -5.99
N LYS A 15 -12.96 2.59 -6.42
CA LYS A 15 -13.25 2.24 -7.82
C LYS A 15 -12.95 3.39 -8.78
N THR A 16 -13.40 4.60 -8.46
CA THR A 16 -13.08 5.79 -9.26
C THR A 16 -11.57 6.01 -9.33
N CYS A 17 -10.87 5.98 -8.19
CA CYS A 17 -9.42 6.14 -8.12
C CYS A 17 -8.69 5.10 -8.98
N SER A 18 -9.02 3.82 -8.82
CA SER A 18 -8.39 2.70 -9.54
C SER A 18 -8.56 2.83 -11.05
N ALA A 19 -9.77 3.19 -11.50
CA ALA A 19 -10.07 3.40 -12.90
C ALA A 19 -9.32 4.62 -13.46
N SER A 20 -9.33 5.75 -12.75
CA SER A 20 -8.64 6.97 -13.19
C SER A 20 -7.12 6.81 -13.26
N LEU A 21 -6.52 6.07 -12.32
CA LEU A 21 -5.08 5.82 -12.28
C LEU A 21 -4.64 4.61 -13.11
N HIS A 22 -5.57 3.87 -13.71
CA HIS A 22 -5.30 2.64 -14.47
C HIS A 22 -4.45 1.63 -13.69
N LEU A 23 -4.76 1.44 -12.40
CA LEU A 23 -3.99 0.55 -11.54
C LEU A 23 -4.07 -0.89 -12.05
N SER A 24 -2.91 -1.51 -12.27
CA SER A 24 -2.78 -2.91 -12.68
C SER A 24 -2.75 -3.89 -11.51
N ILE A 25 -2.55 -3.38 -10.29
CA ILE A 25 -2.47 -4.17 -9.06
C ILE A 25 -3.83 -4.24 -8.37
N PRO A 26 -4.11 -5.31 -7.60
CA PRO A 26 -5.32 -5.40 -6.79
C PRO A 26 -5.45 -4.19 -5.86
N THR A 27 -6.62 -3.55 -5.90
CA THR A 27 -6.95 -2.46 -4.97
C THR A 27 -7.87 -2.99 -3.90
N LEU A 28 -7.43 -2.89 -2.64
CA LEU A 28 -8.20 -3.30 -1.46
C LEU A 28 -8.66 -2.05 -0.70
N VAL A 29 -9.76 -2.18 0.04
CA VAL A 29 -10.38 -1.09 0.80
C VAL A 29 -10.35 -1.44 2.28
N ASP A 30 -9.73 -0.59 3.09
CA ASP A 30 -9.75 -0.73 4.54
C ASP A 30 -11.19 -0.62 5.08
N LYS A 31 -11.47 -1.34 6.16
CA LYS A 31 -12.78 -1.29 6.80
C LYS A 31 -13.00 0.09 7.43
N ALA A 32 -14.26 0.36 7.81
CA ALA A 32 -14.65 1.66 8.36
C ALA A 32 -13.92 2.01 9.68
N ASP A 33 -13.38 1.02 10.39
CA ASP A 33 -12.59 1.19 11.62
C ASP A 33 -11.16 1.69 11.36
N ASN A 34 -10.70 1.75 10.11
CA ASN A 34 -9.35 2.15 9.71
C ASN A 34 -8.25 1.32 10.41
N ALA A 35 -8.51 0.03 10.67
CA ALA A 35 -7.59 -0.83 11.40
C ALA A 35 -6.24 -0.98 10.67
N VAL A 36 -6.26 -1.15 9.33
CA VAL A 36 -5.03 -1.30 8.54
C VAL A 36 -4.26 0.02 8.49
N ASN A 37 -4.94 1.13 8.25
CA ASN A 37 -4.32 2.46 8.30
C ASN A 37 -3.65 2.74 9.66
N SER A 38 -4.30 2.35 10.76
CA SER A 38 -3.77 2.54 12.12
C SER A 38 -2.55 1.66 12.37
N ALA A 39 -2.59 0.39 11.95
CA ALA A 39 -1.48 -0.55 12.10
C ALA A 39 -0.25 -0.15 11.28
N TYR A 40 -0.45 0.40 10.08
CA TYR A 40 0.62 0.73 9.13
C TYR A 40 0.95 2.22 9.05
N ALA A 41 0.31 3.09 9.83
CA ALA A 41 0.45 4.55 9.73
C ALA A 41 0.35 5.06 8.28
N GLY A 42 -0.68 4.58 7.56
CA GLY A 42 -0.80 4.71 6.11
C GLY A 42 -1.12 6.11 5.59
N TRP A 43 -1.60 7.01 6.44
CA TRP A 43 -1.96 8.38 6.05
C TRP A 43 -0.74 9.34 6.02
N PRO A 44 -0.64 10.23 5.01
CA PRO A 44 -1.55 10.40 3.87
C PRO A 44 -1.34 9.34 2.78
N ASP A 45 -0.11 8.87 2.60
CA ASP A 45 0.25 7.67 1.86
C ASP A 45 1.51 7.06 2.49
N ARG A 46 1.78 5.79 2.18
CA ARG A 46 2.98 5.05 2.59
C ARG A 46 3.19 3.83 1.70
N MET A 47 4.45 3.44 1.51
CA MET A 47 4.82 2.14 0.96
C MET A 47 5.48 1.29 2.04
N ALA A 48 5.10 0.01 2.09
CA ALA A 48 5.71 -0.99 2.94
C ALA A 48 5.88 -2.28 2.13
N ILE A 49 6.91 -3.06 2.46
CA ILE A 49 7.12 -4.41 1.93
C ILE A 49 7.08 -5.37 3.11
N VAL A 50 6.24 -6.39 2.98
CA VAL A 50 6.18 -7.54 3.90
C VAL A 50 6.91 -8.70 3.22
N ASP A 51 7.89 -9.30 3.88
CA ASP A 51 8.63 -10.45 3.36
C ASP A 51 7.84 -11.77 3.50
N LEU A 52 8.47 -12.86 3.06
CA LEU A 52 7.88 -14.20 3.08
C LEU A 52 7.63 -14.74 4.49
N ASP A 53 8.33 -14.21 5.51
CA ASP A 53 8.13 -14.55 6.93
C ASP A 53 7.06 -13.68 7.59
N GLY A 54 6.42 -12.77 6.83
CA GLY A 54 5.41 -11.85 7.35
C GLY A 54 5.98 -10.66 8.11
N LYS A 55 7.27 -10.34 7.97
CA LYS A 55 7.93 -9.21 8.63
C LYS A 55 8.03 -8.01 7.70
N ILE A 56 8.08 -6.81 8.29
CA ILE A 56 8.30 -5.57 7.53
C ILE A 56 9.76 -5.50 7.11
N ALA A 57 10.01 -5.66 5.81
CA ALA A 57 11.34 -5.65 5.23
C ALA A 57 11.72 -4.28 4.61
N TYR A 58 10.71 -3.46 4.32
CA TYR A 58 10.86 -2.04 3.97
C TYR A 58 9.69 -1.25 4.54
N TYR A 59 9.96 -0.08 5.11
CA TYR A 59 8.94 0.79 5.68
C TYR A 59 9.25 2.25 5.33
N GLY A 60 8.54 2.79 4.35
CA GLY A 60 8.76 4.13 3.85
C GLY A 60 8.26 5.23 4.79
N GLU A 61 8.80 6.43 4.61
CA GLU A 61 8.33 7.64 5.29
C GLU A 61 6.91 8.05 4.86
N LYS A 62 6.27 8.94 5.63
CA LYS A 62 4.93 9.45 5.30
C LYS A 62 4.94 10.30 4.03
N GLY A 63 3.91 10.15 3.21
CA GLY A 63 3.70 10.97 2.02
C GLY A 63 3.36 12.45 2.27
N PRO A 64 3.31 13.25 1.19
CA PRO A 64 3.74 12.87 -0.16
C PRO A 64 5.27 12.86 -0.31
N GLY A 65 6.01 13.56 0.56
CA GLY A 65 7.48 13.64 0.49
C GLY A 65 8.20 12.31 0.72
N GLY A 66 7.61 11.40 1.50
CA GLY A 66 8.10 10.03 1.72
C GLY A 66 7.69 9.02 0.66
N PHE A 67 6.81 9.39 -0.28
CA PHE A 67 6.37 8.49 -1.34
C PHE A 67 7.45 8.34 -2.41
N LYS A 68 8.34 7.35 -2.23
CA LYS A 68 9.50 7.12 -3.11
C LYS A 68 9.48 5.74 -3.79
N PRO A 69 8.71 5.56 -4.89
CA PRO A 69 8.62 4.26 -5.57
C PRO A 69 9.97 3.70 -6.04
N LYS A 70 10.94 4.59 -6.31
CA LYS A 70 12.30 4.20 -6.71
C LYS A 70 13.09 3.50 -5.61
N GLU A 71 12.83 3.81 -4.34
CA GLU A 71 13.44 3.09 -3.21
C GLU A 71 12.87 1.67 -3.11
N VAL A 72 11.56 1.52 -3.29
CA VAL A 72 10.88 0.21 -3.34
C VAL A 72 11.35 -0.61 -4.55
N GLU A 73 11.43 -0.01 -5.74
CA GLU A 73 11.91 -0.69 -6.95
C GLU A 73 13.34 -1.21 -6.75
N LYS A 74 14.23 -0.39 -6.20
CA LYS A 74 15.60 -0.79 -5.88
C LYS A 74 15.62 -1.94 -4.88
N TRP A 75 14.84 -1.84 -3.80
CA TRP A 75 14.75 -2.91 -2.79
C TRP A 75 14.30 -4.23 -3.44
N LEU A 76 13.28 -4.20 -4.30
CA LEU A 76 12.76 -5.39 -4.99
C LEU A 76 13.77 -5.99 -5.98
N GLN A 77 14.59 -5.16 -6.64
CA GLN A 77 15.65 -5.63 -7.54
C GLN A 77 16.82 -6.27 -6.77
N GLU A 78 17.15 -5.74 -5.60
CA GLU A 78 18.19 -6.28 -4.72
C GLU A 78 17.70 -7.51 -3.95
N PHE A 79 16.39 -7.62 -3.71
CA PHE A 79 15.75 -8.78 -3.13
C PHE A 79 15.85 -9.98 -4.08
N ARG A 80 16.98 -10.67 -3.99
CA ARG A 80 17.12 -12.06 -4.37
C ARG A 80 16.52 -12.86 -3.24
N GLY A 81 15.21 -13.05 -3.26
CA GLY A 81 14.62 -14.11 -2.43
C GLY A 81 15.41 -15.36 -2.75
N ASP A 82 15.95 -16.04 -1.74
CA ASP A 82 16.58 -17.35 -1.90
C ASP A 82 15.52 -18.29 -2.47
N ARG A 83 15.35 -18.28 -3.79
CA ARG A 83 14.85 -19.42 -4.53
C ARG A 83 15.99 -20.41 -4.50
N SER A 84 16.05 -21.18 -3.42
CA SER A 84 16.45 -22.58 -3.57
C SER A 84 15.45 -23.19 -4.57
N ASP A 85 15.84 -23.17 -5.84
CA ASP A 85 15.29 -24.05 -6.85
C ASP A 85 15.65 -25.48 -6.38
N ASP A 86 14.69 -26.16 -5.76
CA ASP A 86 14.72 -27.59 -5.45
C ASP A 86 13.74 -28.32 -6.38
#